data_AF-A0A2U1TAB7-F1
#
_entry.id   AF-A0A2U1TAB7-F1
#
_cell.length_a   1.000
_cell.length_b   1.000
_cell.length_c   1.000
_cell.angle_alpha   90.00
_cell.angle_beta   90.00
_cell.angle_gamma   90.00
#
_symmetry.space_group_name_H-M   'P 1'
#
loop_
_entity.id
_entity.type
_entity.pdbx_description
1 polymer ?
#
loop_
_entity_poly.entity_id
_entity_poly.type
_entity_poly.pdbx_seq_one_letter_code
_entity_poly.pdbx_strand_id
1 'polypeptide(L)'
;MRSRYEQLIMVLTMSFLVLAVAQAAEPSAVLVAGVAVLAASALLGARYLAVIIIALRLMVGSRAREHRESLTRIPAPSHPNTAGRPQPRAPGLSEAVA
;
A
#
# COMPACT_ATOMS: atom_id res chain seq x y z
N MET A 1 14.88 4.75 -0.10
CA MET A 1 14.67 4.58 1.36
C MET A 1 15.51 5.55 2.18
N ARG A 2 16.81 5.70 1.88
CA ARG A 2 17.74 6.61 2.57
C ARG A 2 17.24 8.06 2.72
N SER A 3 16.69 8.65 1.66
CA SER A 3 16.13 10.02 1.69
C SER A 3 14.94 10.19 2.65
N ARG A 4 14.12 9.14 2.86
CA ARG A 4 13.00 9.19 3.82
C ARG A 4 13.49 9.14 5.26
N TYR A 5 14.56 8.39 5.52
CA TYR A 5 15.20 8.37 6.84
C TYR A 5 15.86 9.70 7.16
N GLU A 6 16.56 10.32 6.20
CA GLU A 6 17.15 11.65 6.35
C GLU A 6 16.09 12.72 6.65
N GLN A 7 14.95 12.68 5.95
CA GLN A 7 13.81 13.57 6.23
C GLN A 7 13.24 13.35 7.63
N LEU A 8 13.10 12.10 8.08
CA LEU A 8 12.60 11.77 9.42
C LEU A 8 13.55 12.27 10.52
N ILE A 9 14.85 12.04 10.34
CA ILE A 9 15.90 12.49 11.28
C ILE A 9 15.92 14.02 11.36
N MET A 10 15.81 14.71 10.22
CA MET A 10 15.75 16.17 10.16
C MET A 10 14.50 16.72 10.88
N VAL A 11 13.34 16.11 10.68
CA VAL A 11 12.11 16.53 11.37
C VAL A 11 12.21 16.31 12.88
N LEU A 12 12.74 15.16 13.31
CA LEU A 12 12.94 14.84 14.74
C LEU A 12 13.94 15.78 15.41
N THR A 13 15.07 16.05 14.77
CA THR A 13 16.10 16.96 15.31
C THR A 13 15.59 18.41 15.39
N MET A 14 14.87 18.88 14.37
CA MET A 14 14.26 20.22 14.41
C MET A 14 13.18 20.35 15.49
N SER A 15 12.32 19.35 15.65
CA SER A 15 11.29 19.37 16.70
C SER A 15 11.90 19.32 18.10
N PHE A 16 12.99 18.57 18.29
CA PHE A 16 13.74 18.57 19.55
C PHE A 16 14.38 19.93 19.85
N LEU A 17 14.98 20.58 18.84
CA LEU A 17 15.56 21.92 18.98
C LEU A 17 14.49 22.97 19.33
N VAL A 18 13.32 22.93 18.68
CA VAL A 18 12.19 23.82 19.00
C VAL A 18 11.73 23.62 20.45
N LEU A 19 11.63 22.36 20.91
CA LEU A 19 11.31 22.05 22.31
C LEU A 19 12.39 22.54 23.28
N ALA A 20 13.67 22.36 22.96
CA ALA A 20 14.79 22.80 23.80
C ALA A 20 14.82 24.33 23.95
N VAL A 21 14.55 25.06 22.86
CA VAL A 21 14.44 26.54 22.88
C VAL A 21 13.17 26.98 23.60
N ALA A 22 12.04 26.30 23.39
CA ALA A 22 10.77 26.62 24.04
C ALA A 22 10.80 26.37 25.55
N GLN A 23 11.57 25.39 26.04
CA GLN A 23 11.77 25.16 27.48
C GLN A 23 12.54 26.29 28.17
N ALA A 24 13.35 27.05 27.44
CA ALA A 24 13.99 28.27 27.94
C ALA A 24 13.05 29.49 27.93
N ALA A 25 11.89 29.37 27.27
CA ALA A 25 10.83 30.37 27.24
C ALA A 25 9.67 29.97 28.18
N GLU A 26 8.76 30.90 28.43
CA GLU A 26 7.61 30.71 29.32
C GLU A 26 6.89 29.36 29.14
N PRO A 27 6.36 28.76 30.22
CA PRO A 27 5.74 27.42 30.20
C PRO A 27 4.58 27.28 29.19
N SER A 28 3.95 28.39 28.81
CA SER A 28 2.94 28.47 27.75
C SER A 28 3.48 28.08 26.36
N ALA A 29 4.74 28.43 26.04
CA ALA A 29 5.38 28.13 24.77
C ALA A 29 5.64 26.62 24.59
N VAL A 30 5.97 25.92 25.69
CA VAL A 30 6.17 24.46 25.69
C VAL A 30 4.87 23.73 25.36
N LEU A 31 3.73 24.18 25.91
CA LEU A 31 2.42 23.61 25.61
C LEU A 31 2.04 23.80 24.14
N VAL A 32 2.22 25.01 23.60
CA VAL A 32 1.92 25.30 22.18
C VAL A 32 2.81 24.47 21.25
N ALA A 33 4.11 24.37 21.53
CA ALA A 33 5.04 23.55 20.77
C ALA A 33 4.67 22.06 20.83
N GLY A 34 4.31 21.55 22.02
CA GLY A 34 3.86 20.17 22.20
C GLY A 34 2.61 19.84 21.40
N VAL A 35 1.60 20.73 21.43
CA VAL A 35 0.36 20.58 20.65
C VAL A 35 0.65 20.61 19.16
N ALA A 36 1.52 21.51 18.70
CA ALA A 36 1.91 21.60 17.29
C ALA A 36 2.62 20.32 16.81
N VAL A 37 3.55 19.76 17.60
CA VAL A 37 4.25 18.51 17.28
C VAL A 37 3.27 17.33 17.24
N LEU A 38 2.34 17.24 18.19
CA LEU A 38 1.29 16.21 18.20
C LEU A 38 0.40 16.30 16.97
N ALA A 39 -0.08 17.50 16.62
CA ALA A 39 -0.92 17.72 15.45
C ALA A 39 -0.18 17.36 14.15
N ALA A 40 1.09 17.77 14.01
CA ALA A 40 1.92 17.43 12.86
C ALA A 40 2.14 15.91 12.73
N SER A 41 2.41 15.24 13.86
CA SER A 41 2.61 13.78 13.91
C SER A 41 1.33 13.03 13.53
N ALA A 42 0.17 13.48 14.02
CA ALA A 42 -1.13 12.90 13.69
C ALA A 42 -1.47 13.06 12.20
N LEU A 43 -1.22 14.25 11.63
CA LEU A 43 -1.39 14.52 10.20
C LEU A 43 -0.50 13.62 9.33
N LEU A 44 0.78 13.48 9.69
CA LEU A 44 1.70 12.60 8.99
C LEU A 44 1.23 11.14 9.07
N GLY A 45 0.87 10.68 10.28
CA GLY A 45 0.38 9.34 10.53
C GLY A 45 -0.87 9.02 9.72
N ALA A 46 -1.86 9.91 9.71
CA ALA A 46 -3.08 9.77 8.92
C ALA A 46 -2.79 9.66 7.41
N ARG A 47 -1.88 10.48 6.89
CA ARG A 47 -1.46 10.43 5.49
C ARG A 47 -0.81 9.10 5.13
N TYR A 48 0.13 8.62 5.95
CA TYR A 48 0.79 7.34 5.71
C TYR A 48 -0.19 6.18 5.80
N LEU A 49 -1.10 6.19 6.79
CA LEU A 49 -2.13 5.18 6.93
C LEU A 49 -3.05 5.12 5.71
N ALA A 50 -3.48 6.28 5.18
CA ALA A 50 -4.29 6.34 3.97
C ALA A 50 -3.58 5.72 2.76
N VAL A 51 -2.29 6.01 2.57
CA VAL A 51 -1.49 5.40 1.49
C VAL A 51 -1.39 3.89 1.65
N ILE A 52 -1.17 3.40 2.88
CA ILE A 52 -1.10 1.96 3.18
C ILE A 52 -2.44 1.28 2.86
N ILE A 53 -3.56 1.86 3.28
CA ILE A 53 -4.91 1.32 3.01
C ILE A 53 -5.15 1.21 1.50
N ILE A 54 -4.80 2.24 0.72
CA ILE A 54 -4.93 2.23 -0.73
C ILE A 54 -4.03 1.15 -1.35
N ALA A 55 -2.76 1.07 -0.92
CA ALA A 55 -1.83 0.05 -1.41
C ALA A 55 -2.31 -1.37 -1.10
N LEU A 56 -2.87 -1.61 0.09
CA LEU A 56 -3.48 -2.88 0.47
C LEU A 56 -4.70 -3.20 -0.41
N ARG A 57 -5.57 -2.21 -0.68
CA ARG A 57 -6.70 -2.40 -1.61
C ARG A 57 -6.24 -2.78 -3.01
N LEU A 58 -5.15 -2.18 -3.50
CA LEU A 58 -4.55 -2.55 -4.80
C LEU A 58 -3.95 -3.96 -4.80
N MET A 59 -3.52 -4.46 -3.64
CA MET A 59 -3.04 -5.84 -3.49
C MET A 59 -4.18 -6.87 -3.38
N VAL A 60 -5.40 -6.49 -2.98
CA VAL A 60 -6.54 -7.42 -2.98
C VAL A 60 -6.82 -7.86 -4.43
N GLY A 61 -6.68 -9.15 -4.69
CA GLY A 61 -6.81 -9.70 -6.04
C GLY A 61 -5.54 -9.62 -6.91
N SER A 62 -4.41 -9.14 -6.38
CA SER A 62 -3.09 -9.20 -7.05
C SER A 62 -2.77 -10.62 -7.51
N ARG A 63 -2.88 -11.61 -6.61
CA ARG A 63 -2.70 -13.03 -6.93
C ARG A 63 -3.64 -13.53 -8.04
N ALA A 64 -4.90 -13.09 -8.03
CA ALA A 64 -5.89 -13.46 -9.05
C ALA A 64 -5.61 -12.76 -10.40
N ARG A 65 -5.02 -11.57 -10.37
CA ARG A 65 -4.55 -10.84 -11.56
C ARG A 65 -3.29 -11.48 -12.12
N GLU A 66 -2.28 -11.77 -11.29
CA GLU A 66 -1.07 -12.49 -11.66
C GLU A 66 -1.40 -13.86 -12.27
N HIS A 67 -2.37 -14.58 -11.71
CA HIS A 67 -2.85 -15.83 -12.28
C HIS A 67 -3.50 -15.64 -13.67
N ARG A 68 -4.29 -14.57 -13.87
CA ARG A 68 -4.85 -14.26 -15.20
C ARG A 68 -3.75 -13.88 -16.20
N GLU A 69 -2.78 -13.06 -15.79
CA GLU A 69 -1.63 -12.66 -16.61
C GLU A 69 -0.71 -13.83 -16.95
N SER A 70 -0.56 -14.82 -16.07
CA SER A 70 0.18 -16.04 -16.39
C SER A 70 -0.59 -16.91 -17.40
N LEU A 71 -1.91 -17.01 -17.26
CA LEU A 71 -2.75 -17.74 -18.20
C LEU A 71 -2.77 -17.08 -19.60
N THR A 72 -2.72 -15.75 -19.72
CA THR A 72 -2.68 -15.11 -21.06
C THR A 72 -1.39 -15.42 -21.84
N ARG A 73 -0.28 -15.72 -21.15
CA ARG A 73 1.00 -16.09 -21.80
C ARG A 73 1.04 -17.55 -22.25
N ILE A 74 0.25 -18.41 -21.63
CA ILE A 74 0.18 -19.83 -21.98
C ILE A 74 -0.86 -19.96 -23.12
N PRO A 75 -0.57 -20.64 -24.24
CA PRO A 75 -1.58 -20.89 -25.27
C PRO A 75 -2.75 -21.71 -24.69
N ALA A 76 -3.97 -21.43 -25.14
CA ALA A 76 -5.13 -22.19 -24.68
C ALA A 76 -5.02 -23.66 -25.11
N PRO A 77 -5.41 -24.62 -24.25
CA PRO A 77 -5.47 -26.02 -24.65
C PRO A 77 -6.39 -26.19 -25.86
N SER A 78 -5.98 -27.03 -26.80
CA SER A 78 -6.78 -27.36 -27.99
C SER A 78 -7.71 -28.52 -27.68
N HIS A 79 -8.96 -28.44 -28.13
CA HIS A 79 -9.90 -29.54 -27.97
C HIS A 79 -9.45 -30.76 -28.81
N PRO A 80 -9.43 -31.98 -28.24
CA PRO A 80 -8.90 -33.18 -28.93
C PRO A 80 -9.73 -33.58 -30.15
N ASN A 81 -11.05 -33.32 -30.11
CA ASN A 81 -11.98 -33.75 -31.16
C ASN A 81 -12.38 -32.62 -32.12
N THR A 82 -11.79 -31.42 -31.99
CA THR A 82 -12.20 -30.28 -32.81
C THR A 82 -11.00 -29.36 -33.06
N ALA A 83 -10.34 -29.55 -34.19
CA ALA A 83 -9.21 -28.72 -34.61
C ALA A 83 -9.62 -27.24 -34.61
N GLY A 84 -8.82 -26.41 -33.93
CA GLY A 84 -9.04 -24.96 -33.84
C GLY A 84 -10.06 -24.51 -32.80
N ARG A 85 -10.73 -25.41 -32.08
CA ARG A 85 -11.64 -25.01 -30.98
C ARG A 85 -10.87 -24.90 -29.67
N PRO A 86 -10.79 -23.71 -29.04
CA PRO A 86 -10.14 -23.56 -27.74
C PRO A 86 -10.94 -24.31 -26.67
N GLN A 87 -10.25 -25.12 -25.87
CA GLN A 87 -10.84 -25.80 -24.72
C GLN A 87 -10.88 -24.82 -23.51
N PRO A 88 -12.00 -24.75 -22.77
CA PRO A 88 -12.05 -24.01 -21.51
C PRO A 88 -10.98 -24.52 -20.54
N ARG A 89 -10.26 -23.62 -19.88
CA ARG A 89 -9.21 -23.99 -18.89
C ARG A 89 -9.77 -24.32 -17.52
N ALA A 90 -10.94 -23.78 -17.20
CA ALA A 90 -11.67 -24.19 -16.01
C ALA A 90 -12.36 -25.52 -16.30
N PRO A 91 -12.44 -26.43 -15.32
CA PRO A 91 -13.35 -27.56 -15.42
C PRO A 91 -14.77 -27.00 -15.60
N GLY A 92 -15.29 -27.09 -16.82
CA GLY A 92 -16.71 -26.85 -17.06
C GLY A 92 -17.48 -27.96 -16.38
N LEU A 93 -18.61 -27.63 -15.75
CA LEU A 93 -19.61 -28.64 -15.43
C LEU A 93 -19.87 -29.40 -16.73
N SER A 94 -19.55 -30.69 -16.73
CA SER A 94 -19.77 -31.56 -17.87
C SER A 94 -21.27 -31.66 -18.10
N GLU A 95 -21.84 -30.75 -18.87
CA GLU A 95 -23.09 -31.03 -19.58
C GLU A 95 -22.79 -32.04 -20.69
N ALA A 96 -22.63 -33.29 -20.27
CA ALA A 96 -22.59 -34.49 -21.09
C ALA A 96 -22.82 -35.63 -20.10
N VAL A 97 -23.90 -36.43 -20.13
CA VAL A 97 -24.61 -36.99 -21.29
C VAL A 97 -26.07 -37.27 -20.90
N ALA A 98 -27.03 -36.91 -21.76
CA ALA A 98 -28.36 -37.52 -21.82
C ALA A 98 -28.50 -38.21 -23.18
#